data_AF-A0A381WKA9-F1
#
_entry.id   AF-A0A381WKA9-F1
#
_cell.length_a   1.000
_cell.length_b   1.000
_cell.length_c   1.000
_cell.angle_alpha   90.00
_cell.angle_beta   90.00
_cell.angle_gamma   90.00
#
_symmetry.space_group_name_H-M   'P 1'
#
loop_
_entity.id
_entity.type
_entity.pdbx_description
1 polymer ?
#
loop_
_entity_poly.entity_id
_entity_poly.type
_entity_poly.pdbx_seq_one_letter_code
_entity_poly.pdbx_strand_id
1 'polypeptide(L)'
;MIAGTSAGSTIGAMYAATGDPDWVENRFREFLVSDAFKGLRSRKLLKDRNPGSVLEQIAKKVKEHYVIMMGLNRKSFINKEPLQAAISFLIPVKTFEELIIPLKVIATDIRSGEDMVHDSGDLVEAIVQSSSIPGFVLPTTNGDRTIVDGGVSMPIPVPVIKNSCELTIAVDVSKYQLGSFEDPNILEIIKRSDIITSLRLKSRLAAEADFVIRPDVVGLHWSDFDQFDI
;
A
#
# COMPACT_ATOMS: atom_id res chain seq x y z
N MET A 1 3.97 -11.19 17.58
CA MET A 1 4.25 -9.84 17.05
C MET A 1 3.80 -9.76 15.60
N ILE A 2 3.67 -8.56 15.04
CA ILE A 2 3.20 -8.33 13.67
C ILE A 2 4.25 -7.52 12.91
N ALA A 3 4.39 -7.76 11.61
CA ALA A 3 5.10 -6.87 10.71
C ALA A 3 4.22 -6.58 9.49
N GLY A 4 4.20 -5.33 9.04
CA GLY A 4 3.35 -4.90 7.94
C GLY A 4 4.01 -3.87 7.04
N THR A 5 3.56 -3.87 5.78
CA THR A 5 3.98 -2.93 4.73
C THR A 5 2.74 -2.35 4.07
N SER A 6 2.69 -1.03 3.88
CA SER A 6 1.59 -0.32 3.20
C SER A 6 0.21 -0.64 3.82
N ALA A 7 -0.76 -1.12 3.05
CA ALA A 7 -2.05 -1.57 3.58
C ALA A 7 -1.91 -2.60 4.72
N GLY A 8 -0.89 -3.48 4.67
CA GLY A 8 -0.61 -4.46 5.70
C GLY A 8 -0.14 -3.84 7.03
N SER A 9 0.57 -2.70 7.00
CA SER A 9 0.92 -1.98 8.24
C SER A 9 -0.28 -1.26 8.84
N THR A 10 -1.20 -0.76 8.01
CA THR A 10 -2.45 -0.16 8.47
C THR A 10 -3.34 -1.19 9.17
N ILE A 11 -3.66 -2.30 8.50
CA ILE A 11 -4.49 -3.38 9.10
C ILE A 11 -3.77 -4.01 10.30
N GLY A 12 -2.46 -4.22 10.19
CA GLY A 12 -1.63 -4.73 11.29
C GLY A 12 -1.66 -3.82 12.51
N ALA A 13 -1.64 -2.50 12.33
CA ALA A 13 -1.73 -1.54 13.43
C ALA A 13 -3.12 -1.50 14.07
N MET A 14 -4.19 -1.54 13.25
CA MET A 14 -5.56 -1.61 13.77
C MET A 14 -5.73 -2.84 14.68
N TYR A 15 -5.31 -4.01 14.20
CA TYR A 15 -5.37 -5.24 14.98
C TYR A 15 -4.40 -5.24 16.17
N ALA A 16 -3.19 -4.70 16.02
CA ALA A 16 -2.21 -4.62 17.10
C ALA A 16 -2.68 -3.73 18.26
N ALA A 17 -3.52 -2.74 17.98
CA ALA A 17 -4.08 -1.83 18.98
C ALA A 17 -5.26 -2.45 19.74
N THR A 18 -6.02 -3.37 19.15
CA THR A 18 -7.28 -3.86 19.73
C THR A 18 -7.31 -5.35 20.03
N GLY A 19 -6.56 -6.16 19.27
CA GLY A 19 -6.65 -7.63 19.28
C GLY A 19 -7.98 -8.18 18.77
N ASP A 20 -8.83 -7.33 18.15
CA ASP A 20 -10.21 -7.66 17.79
C ASP A 20 -10.41 -7.49 16.27
N PRO A 21 -10.59 -8.60 15.51
CA PRO A 21 -10.80 -8.53 14.07
C PRO A 21 -12.16 -7.94 13.68
N ASP A 22 -13.21 -8.13 14.48
CA ASP A 22 -14.54 -7.57 14.22
C ASP A 22 -14.50 -6.05 14.38
N TRP A 23 -13.73 -5.55 15.36
CA TRP A 23 -13.47 -4.12 15.49
C TRP A 23 -12.77 -3.56 14.26
N VAL A 24 -11.74 -4.25 13.74
CA VAL A 24 -11.01 -3.83 12.53
C VAL A 24 -11.96 -3.69 11.34
N GLU A 25 -12.81 -4.69 11.13
CA GLU A 25 -13.79 -4.69 10.04
C GLU A 25 -14.80 -3.56 10.18
N ASN A 26 -15.41 -3.42 11.35
CA ASN A 26 -16.39 -2.36 11.63
C ASN A 26 -15.77 -0.96 11.48
N ARG A 27 -14.54 -0.76 11.97
CA ARG A 27 -13.83 0.51 11.81
C ARG A 27 -13.58 0.85 10.35
N PHE A 28 -13.27 -0.16 9.54
CA PHE A 28 -13.10 0.03 8.10
C PHE A 28 -14.43 0.38 7.40
N ARG A 29 -15.55 -0.26 7.77
CA ARG A 29 -16.90 0.11 7.31
C ARG A 29 -17.23 1.58 7.61
N GLU A 30 -16.99 2.02 8.84
CA GLU A 30 -17.16 3.43 9.23
C GLU A 30 -16.26 4.37 8.42
N PHE A 31 -15.03 3.95 8.16
CA PHE A 31 -14.10 4.75 7.36
C PHE A 31 -14.63 4.95 5.94
N LEU A 32 -15.15 3.92 5.27
CA LEU A 32 -15.65 4.02 3.89
C LEU A 32 -16.80 5.02 3.71
N VAL A 33 -17.56 5.34 4.76
CA VAL A 33 -18.63 6.35 4.72
C VAL A 33 -18.20 7.71 5.28
N SER A 34 -16.99 7.82 5.83
CA SER A 34 -16.46 9.02 6.47
C SER A 34 -16.00 10.10 5.49
N ASP A 35 -15.88 11.34 5.97
CA ASP A 35 -15.29 12.44 5.19
C ASP A 35 -13.78 12.26 4.97
N ALA A 36 -13.09 11.51 5.84
CA ALA A 36 -11.68 11.17 5.65
C ALA A 36 -11.50 10.32 4.38
N PHE A 37 -12.36 9.33 4.17
CA PHE A 37 -12.34 8.53 2.94
C PHE A 37 -12.74 9.34 1.70
N LYS A 38 -13.74 10.21 1.81
CA LYS A 38 -14.09 11.14 0.71
C LYS A 38 -12.89 12.01 0.34
N GLY A 39 -12.19 12.57 1.32
CA GLY A 39 -10.99 13.38 1.14
C GLY A 39 -9.84 12.62 0.49
N LEU A 40 -9.62 11.36 0.89
CA LEU A 40 -8.66 10.44 0.27
C LEU A 40 -9.02 10.12 -1.19
N ARG A 41 -10.32 9.91 -1.47
CA ARG A 41 -10.84 9.65 -2.82
C ARG A 41 -10.83 10.90 -3.72
N SER A 42 -10.94 12.10 -3.13
CA SER A 42 -11.11 13.35 -3.85
C SER A 42 -9.82 14.15 -4.08
N ARG A 43 -9.01 13.74 -5.08
CA ARG A 43 -8.25 14.65 -5.95
C ARG A 43 -7.75 13.90 -7.21
N LYS A 44 -8.57 13.95 -8.27
CA LYS A 44 -8.12 13.96 -9.67
C LYS A 44 -7.50 12.71 -10.33
N LEU A 45 -7.55 11.49 -9.77
CA LEU A 45 -6.95 10.32 -10.46
C LEU A 45 -7.76 9.02 -10.59
N LEU A 46 -8.91 8.85 -9.94
CA LEU A 46 -9.61 7.55 -9.96
C LEU A 46 -11.13 7.71 -10.20
N LYS A 47 -11.50 8.51 -11.19
CA LYS A 47 -12.78 8.36 -11.90
C LYS A 47 -12.47 7.96 -13.33
N ASP A 48 -12.69 6.69 -13.62
CA ASP A 48 -13.54 6.20 -14.71
C ASP A 48 -13.31 4.70 -14.92
N ARG A 49 -14.31 3.89 -14.53
CA ARG A 49 -14.45 2.51 -14.96
C ARG A 49 -15.90 2.28 -15.38
N ASN A 50 -16.14 2.38 -16.68
CA ASN A 50 -17.22 1.71 -17.39
C ASN A 50 -16.63 1.27 -18.74
N PRO A 51 -16.64 -0.02 -19.13
CA PRO A 51 -15.98 -0.47 -20.35
C PRO A 51 -16.93 -0.37 -21.54
N GLY A 52 -16.73 0.59 -22.45
CA GLY A 52 -17.62 0.64 -23.62
C GLY A 52 -17.44 1.70 -24.70
N SER A 53 -16.25 2.21 -25.04
CA SER A 53 -16.06 2.89 -26.34
C SER A 53 -14.60 3.02 -26.79
N VAL A 54 -14.38 3.03 -28.12
CA VAL A 54 -13.07 3.30 -28.76
C VAL A 54 -12.60 4.73 -28.46
N LEU A 55 -13.52 5.68 -28.35
CA LEU A 55 -13.24 7.09 -28.04
C LEU A 55 -12.66 7.25 -26.62
N GLU A 56 -13.14 6.46 -25.65
CA GLU A 56 -12.60 6.45 -24.28
C GLU A 56 -11.25 5.75 -24.17
N GLN A 57 -10.94 4.75 -25.01
CA GLN A 57 -9.59 4.16 -25.04
C GLN A 57 -8.56 5.18 -25.54
N ILE A 58 -8.94 6.00 -26.53
CA ILE A 58 -8.12 7.13 -26.99
C ILE A 58 -7.99 8.18 -25.88
N ALA A 59 -9.09 8.53 -25.20
CA ALA A 59 -9.06 9.46 -24.08
C ALA A 59 -8.21 8.94 -22.89
N LYS A 60 -8.26 7.64 -22.60
CA LYS A 60 -7.43 6.98 -21.59
C LYS A 60 -5.94 7.05 -21.94
N LYS A 61 -5.57 6.75 -23.19
CA LYS A 61 -4.18 6.90 -23.67
C LYS A 61 -3.69 8.35 -23.58
N VAL A 62 -4.54 9.32 -23.92
CA VAL A 62 -4.23 10.77 -23.78
C VAL A 62 -4.09 11.17 -22.30
N LYS A 63 -4.97 10.68 -21.42
CA LYS A 63 -4.94 10.93 -19.97
C LYS A 63 -3.69 10.33 -19.32
N GLU A 64 -3.30 9.11 -19.69
CA GLU A 64 -2.06 8.48 -19.21
C GLU A 64 -0.81 9.27 -19.63
N HIS A 65 -0.76 9.74 -20.89
CA HIS A 65 0.30 10.63 -21.37
C HIS A 65 0.33 11.98 -20.62
N TYR A 66 -0.85 12.55 -20.34
CA TYR A 66 -0.98 13.82 -19.61
C TYR A 66 -0.56 13.70 -18.13
N VAL A 67 -0.91 12.58 -17.47
CA VAL A 67 -0.49 12.24 -16.10
C VAL A 67 1.04 12.13 -16.02
N ILE A 68 1.69 11.55 -17.03
CA ILE A 68 3.15 11.46 -17.11
C ILE A 68 3.78 12.84 -17.32
N MET A 69 3.26 13.64 -18.26
CA MET A 69 3.73 15.02 -18.47
C MET A 69 3.55 15.91 -17.22
N MET A 70 2.51 15.67 -16.41
CA MET A 70 2.35 16.31 -15.10
C MET A 70 3.33 15.77 -14.05
N GLY A 71 3.61 14.46 -14.06
CA GLY A 71 4.58 13.81 -13.16
C GLY A 71 6.03 14.21 -13.42
N LEU A 72 6.38 14.60 -14.65
CA LEU A 72 7.69 15.17 -14.99
C LEU A 72 7.95 16.52 -14.30
N ASN A 73 6.90 17.27 -13.92
CA ASN A 73 6.98 18.58 -13.26
C ASN A 73 6.45 18.58 -11.81
N ARG A 74 5.95 17.44 -11.29
CA ARG A 74 5.39 17.33 -9.93
C ARG A 74 5.81 16.02 -9.27
N LYS A 75 6.32 16.11 -8.03
CA LYS A 75 6.81 14.96 -7.25
C LYS A 75 5.72 13.94 -6.85
N SER A 76 4.43 14.28 -6.91
CA SER A 76 3.29 13.39 -6.60
C SER A 76 1.94 13.97 -7.04
N PHE A 77 0.90 13.13 -7.11
CA PHE A 77 -0.49 13.52 -7.34
C PHE A 77 -1.31 13.79 -6.07
N ILE A 78 -0.93 13.20 -4.94
CA ILE A 78 -1.59 13.40 -3.64
C ILE A 78 -0.55 13.88 -2.63
N ASN A 79 -0.87 14.95 -1.89
CA ASN A 79 -0.09 15.34 -0.72
C ASN A 79 -0.29 14.32 0.41
N LYS A 80 0.48 14.39 1.49
CA LYS A 80 0.38 13.37 2.56
C LYS A 80 -0.81 13.58 3.48
N GLU A 81 -1.34 14.79 3.58
CA GLU A 81 -2.35 15.13 4.58
C GLU A 81 -3.64 14.29 4.45
N PRO A 82 -4.19 14.02 3.25
CA PRO A 82 -5.35 13.12 3.11
C PRO A 82 -5.05 11.69 3.57
N LEU A 83 -3.85 11.16 3.28
CA LEU A 83 -3.44 9.84 3.72
C LEU A 83 -3.25 9.80 5.24
N GLN A 84 -2.61 10.82 5.81
CA GLN A 84 -2.44 10.96 7.25
C GLN A 84 -3.78 11.07 7.97
N ALA A 85 -4.74 11.81 7.43
CA ALA A 85 -6.10 11.91 7.99
C ALA A 85 -6.83 10.57 7.94
N ALA A 86 -6.69 9.81 6.85
CA ALA A 86 -7.25 8.47 6.74
C ALA A 86 -6.64 7.49 7.76
N ILE A 87 -5.31 7.47 7.89
CA ILE A 87 -4.60 6.61 8.84
C ILE A 87 -4.95 7.00 10.29
N SER A 88 -4.98 8.31 10.59
CA SER A 88 -5.39 8.82 11.90
C SER A 88 -6.84 8.48 12.24
N PHE A 89 -7.70 8.33 11.24
CA PHE A 89 -9.06 7.83 11.45
C PHE A 89 -9.05 6.33 11.75
N LEU A 90 -8.35 5.53 10.93
CA LEU A 90 -8.40 4.07 11.03
C LEU A 90 -7.80 3.53 12.33
N ILE A 91 -6.76 4.17 12.86
CA ILE A 91 -5.97 3.66 13.98
C ILE A 91 -6.38 4.38 15.28
N PRO A 92 -6.68 3.63 16.36
CA PRO A 92 -7.20 4.23 17.60
C PRO A 92 -6.10 4.80 18.51
N VAL A 93 -4.83 4.58 18.19
CA VAL A 93 -3.65 5.02 18.96
C VAL A 93 -2.66 5.78 18.07
N LYS A 94 -1.71 6.51 18.67
CA LYS A 94 -0.78 7.38 17.93
C LYS A 94 0.66 6.90 17.97
N THR A 95 1.05 6.12 18.97
CA THR A 95 2.43 5.63 19.09
C THR A 95 2.50 4.11 19.13
N PHE A 96 3.68 3.57 18.81
CA PHE A 96 3.92 2.12 18.87
C PHE A 96 3.80 1.57 20.30
N GLU A 97 4.13 2.38 21.30
CA GLU A 97 4.11 2.00 22.72
C GLU A 97 2.68 1.82 23.27
N GLU A 98 1.67 2.37 22.60
CA GLU A 98 0.25 2.21 22.94
C GLU A 98 -0.33 0.88 22.40
N LEU A 99 0.42 0.16 21.55
CA LEU A 99 -0.04 -1.11 20.96
C LEU A 99 0.01 -2.25 21.98
N ILE A 100 -1.02 -3.10 21.96
CA ILE A 100 -1.09 -4.32 22.77
C ILE A 100 -0.18 -5.41 22.20
N ILE A 101 -0.03 -5.44 20.87
CA ILE A 101 0.82 -6.38 20.15
C ILE A 101 1.98 -5.60 19.50
N PRO A 102 3.25 -6.00 19.69
CA PRO A 102 4.38 -5.35 19.03
C PRO A 102 4.24 -5.40 17.51
N LEU A 103 4.46 -4.25 16.86
CA LEU A 103 4.35 -4.06 15.42
C LEU A 103 5.65 -3.52 14.84
N LYS A 104 6.07 -4.06 13.68
CA LYS A 104 7.09 -3.46 12.82
C LYS A 104 6.46 -2.94 11.53
N VAL A 105 6.78 -1.71 11.16
CA VAL A 105 6.28 -1.05 9.94
C VAL A 105 7.44 -0.78 8.99
N ILE A 106 7.32 -1.22 7.73
CA ILE A 106 8.40 -1.08 6.74
C ILE A 106 8.16 0.11 5.82
N ALA A 107 9.17 0.96 5.66
CA ALA A 107 9.28 1.95 4.59
C ALA A 107 10.62 1.78 3.86
N THR A 108 10.82 2.49 2.75
CA THR A 108 12.07 2.41 1.96
C THR A 108 12.70 3.79 1.86
N ASP A 109 13.99 3.94 2.17
CA ASP A 109 14.74 5.14 1.74
C ASP A 109 15.18 4.95 0.28
N ILE A 110 14.52 5.64 -0.64
CA ILE A 110 14.79 5.50 -2.07
C ILE A 110 16.16 6.08 -2.48
N ARG A 111 16.82 6.87 -1.62
CA ARG A 111 18.17 7.39 -1.91
C ARG A 111 19.25 6.33 -1.71
N SER A 112 19.16 5.54 -0.65
CA SER A 112 20.12 4.48 -0.35
C SER A 112 19.67 3.11 -0.88
N GLY A 113 18.36 2.91 -1.05
CA GLY A 113 17.74 1.62 -1.33
C GLY A 113 17.57 0.74 -0.09
N GLU A 114 17.79 1.29 1.12
CA GLU A 114 17.73 0.55 2.38
C GLU A 114 16.31 0.49 2.95
N ASP A 115 16.03 -0.62 3.64
CA ASP A 115 14.81 -0.81 4.42
C ASP A 115 14.83 0.06 5.69
N MET A 116 13.73 0.77 5.92
CA MET A 116 13.46 1.46 7.18
C MET A 116 12.45 0.65 7.98
N VAL A 117 12.89 0.09 9.11
CA VAL A 117 12.04 -0.67 10.03
C VAL A 117 11.68 0.23 11.21
N HIS A 118 10.40 0.60 11.30
CA HIS A 118 9.86 1.37 12.42
C HIS A 118 9.22 0.44 13.45
N ASP A 119 9.54 0.66 14.73
CA ASP A 119 9.01 -0.13 15.86
C ASP A 119 8.77 0.69 17.14
N SER A 120 8.91 2.02 17.06
CA SER A 120 8.81 2.95 18.19
C SER A 120 8.44 4.35 17.72
N GLY A 121 7.88 5.18 18.62
CA GLY A 121 7.54 6.58 18.34
C GLY A 121 6.24 6.77 17.56
N ASP A 122 6.21 7.73 16.62
CA ASP A 122 4.99 8.11 15.89
C ASP A 122 4.55 7.00 14.90
N LEU A 123 3.49 6.29 15.27
CA LEU A 123 2.93 5.18 14.51
C LEU A 123 2.25 5.67 13.22
N VAL A 124 1.54 6.79 13.30
CA VAL A 124 0.80 7.33 12.17
C VAL A 124 1.77 7.76 11.07
N GLU A 125 2.83 8.48 11.42
CA GLU A 125 3.86 8.90 10.46
C GLU A 125 4.59 7.68 9.85
N ALA A 126 4.92 6.66 10.65
CA ALA A 126 5.53 5.44 10.14
C ALA A 126 4.64 4.74 9.10
N ILE A 127 3.33 4.67 9.32
CA ILE A 127 2.38 4.04 8.39
C ILE A 127 2.16 4.92 7.16
N VAL A 128 2.14 6.25 7.30
CA VAL A 128 2.10 7.20 6.17
C VAL A 128 3.32 6.99 5.27
N GLN A 129 4.52 6.90 5.86
CA GLN A 129 5.76 6.61 5.13
C GLN A 129 5.69 5.24 4.44
N SER A 130 5.24 4.22 5.16
CA SER A 130 5.04 2.85 4.65
C SER A 130 4.02 2.76 3.52
N SER A 131 3.09 3.71 3.42
CA SER A 131 2.01 3.76 2.42
C SER A 131 2.21 4.86 1.36
N SER A 132 3.40 5.49 1.32
CA SER A 132 3.72 6.57 0.39
C SER A 132 4.13 6.03 -0.98
N ILE A 133 3.17 5.46 -1.73
CA ILE A 133 3.42 4.77 -3.00
C ILE A 133 4.03 5.74 -4.02
N PRO A 134 5.22 5.43 -4.60
CA PRO A 134 5.86 6.27 -5.61
C PRO A 134 4.93 6.60 -6.77
N GLY A 135 4.87 7.89 -7.12
CA GLY A 135 4.02 8.37 -8.20
C GLY A 135 2.54 8.48 -7.85
N PHE A 136 2.09 8.13 -6.63
CA PHE A 136 0.71 8.36 -6.16
C PHE A 136 0.67 9.30 -4.96
N VAL A 137 1.53 9.07 -3.97
CA VAL A 137 1.61 9.84 -2.72
C VAL A 137 2.99 10.49 -2.61
N LEU A 138 3.04 11.71 -2.07
CA LEU A 138 4.28 12.47 -1.98
C LEU A 138 5.24 11.80 -0.98
N PRO A 139 6.48 11.47 -1.38
CA PRO A 139 7.46 10.88 -0.47
C PRO A 139 7.73 11.74 0.75
N THR A 140 8.09 11.12 1.88
CA THR A 140 8.56 11.86 3.05
C THR A 140 10.03 12.20 2.94
N THR A 141 10.35 13.49 3.00
CA THR A 141 11.73 13.95 3.18
C THR A 141 12.01 14.18 4.64
N ASN A 142 12.97 13.46 5.21
CA ASN A 142 13.44 13.65 6.57
C ASN A 142 14.97 13.72 6.57
N GLY A 143 15.52 14.93 6.73
CA GLY A 143 16.95 15.19 6.56
C GLY A 143 17.44 14.74 5.19
N ASP A 144 18.40 13.82 5.17
CA ASP A 144 18.97 13.25 3.95
C ASP A 144 18.20 12.05 3.39
N ARG A 145 17.04 11.69 3.92
CA ARG A 145 16.27 10.54 3.44
C ARG A 145 15.12 10.97 2.53
N THR A 146 14.80 10.14 1.55
CA THR A 146 13.55 10.25 0.77
C THR A 146 12.79 8.95 0.89
N ILE A 147 11.77 8.97 1.73
CA ILE A 147 11.07 7.80 2.22
C ILE A 147 9.81 7.55 1.39
N VAL A 148 9.71 6.33 0.88
CA VAL A 148 8.57 5.84 0.07
C VAL A 148 8.02 4.55 0.67
N ASP A 149 6.93 4.07 0.09
CA ASP A 149 6.28 2.81 0.44
C ASP A 149 7.29 1.65 0.60
N GLY A 150 7.12 0.86 1.66
CA GLY A 150 8.00 -0.28 1.95
C GLY A 150 7.91 -1.41 0.93
N GLY A 151 6.85 -1.42 0.11
CA GLY A 151 6.63 -2.39 -0.95
C GLY A 151 7.65 -2.31 -2.09
N VAL A 152 8.42 -1.22 -2.16
CA VAL A 152 9.56 -1.06 -3.09
C VAL A 152 10.68 -2.03 -2.75
N SER A 153 10.97 -2.28 -1.47
CA SER A 153 12.09 -3.11 -1.02
C SER A 153 11.67 -4.38 -0.27
N MET A 154 10.67 -4.31 0.61
CA MET A 154 10.21 -5.42 1.44
C MET A 154 8.67 -5.46 1.55
N PRO A 155 7.97 -5.86 0.47
CA PRO A 155 6.51 -5.94 0.44
C PRO A 155 5.90 -7.01 1.36
N ILE A 156 6.66 -8.04 1.75
CA ILE A 156 6.23 -9.07 2.69
C ILE A 156 7.32 -9.20 3.77
N PRO A 157 7.12 -8.59 4.95
CA PRO A 157 8.21 -8.35 5.91
C PRO A 157 8.44 -9.54 6.87
N VAL A 158 8.50 -10.76 6.34
CA VAL A 158 8.87 -11.95 7.11
C VAL A 158 10.30 -11.84 7.68
N PRO A 159 11.33 -11.39 6.91
CA PRO A 159 12.71 -11.38 7.40
C PRO A 159 12.92 -10.59 8.70
N VAL A 160 12.13 -9.54 8.95
CA VAL A 160 12.30 -8.67 10.12
C VAL A 160 11.76 -9.25 11.43
N ILE A 161 10.97 -10.33 11.37
CA ILE A 161 10.37 -10.99 12.54
C ILE A 161 10.67 -12.48 12.64
N LYS A 162 11.18 -13.11 11.56
CA LYS A 162 11.39 -14.56 11.49
C LYS A 162 12.21 -15.12 12.64
N ASN A 163 13.32 -14.48 12.98
CA ASN A 163 14.20 -14.95 14.06
C ASN A 163 13.70 -14.59 15.46
N SER A 164 12.59 -13.85 15.56
CA SER A 164 11.99 -13.41 16.82
C SER A 164 10.68 -14.13 17.12
N CYS A 165 10.23 -15.02 16.24
CA CYS A 165 9.00 -15.79 16.37
C CYS A 165 9.31 -17.28 16.28
N GLU A 166 8.62 -18.10 17.07
CA GLU A 166 8.70 -19.57 16.96
C GLU A 166 8.02 -20.09 15.70
N LEU A 167 6.99 -19.38 15.24
CA LEU A 167 6.22 -19.68 14.04
C LEU A 167 5.88 -18.37 13.31
N THR A 168 5.96 -18.40 11.99
CA THR A 168 5.63 -17.28 11.11
C THR A 168 4.53 -17.62 10.11
N ILE A 169 3.55 -16.72 9.99
CA ILE A 169 2.47 -16.81 9.01
C ILE A 169 2.52 -15.55 8.15
N ALA A 170 2.68 -15.71 6.84
CA ALA A 170 2.58 -14.62 5.88
C ALA A 170 1.20 -14.59 5.24
N VAL A 171 0.61 -13.40 5.13
CA VAL A 171 -0.60 -13.17 4.33
C VAL A 171 -0.21 -12.44 3.06
N ASP A 172 -0.38 -13.09 1.92
CA ASP A 172 -0.02 -12.55 0.61
C ASP A 172 -1.28 -12.39 -0.25
N VAL A 173 -1.73 -11.13 -0.36
CA VAL A 173 -2.91 -10.72 -1.12
C VAL A 173 -2.61 -10.46 -2.61
N SER A 174 -1.43 -10.89 -3.09
CA SER A 174 -0.99 -10.61 -4.46
C SER A 174 -1.64 -11.51 -5.50
N LYS A 175 -1.96 -10.92 -6.66
CA LYS A 175 -2.38 -11.67 -7.84
C LYS A 175 -1.18 -12.06 -8.69
N TYR A 176 -0.84 -13.35 -8.69
CA TYR A 176 0.27 -13.90 -9.49
C TYR A 176 -0.07 -14.16 -10.96
N GLN A 177 -1.34 -14.03 -11.32
CA GLN A 177 -1.79 -14.16 -12.70
C GLN A 177 -1.63 -12.83 -13.44
N LEU A 178 -0.75 -12.81 -14.43
CA LEU A 178 -0.61 -11.69 -15.34
C LEU A 178 -1.75 -11.74 -16.37
N GLY A 179 -2.46 -10.62 -16.55
CA GLY A 179 -3.50 -10.50 -17.58
C GLY A 179 -2.92 -10.39 -19.00
N SER A 180 -3.83 -10.25 -19.97
CA SER A 180 -3.48 -10.06 -21.40
C SER A 180 -2.45 -8.93 -21.58
N PHE A 181 -1.63 -9.08 -22.62
CA PHE A 181 -0.52 -8.19 -22.94
C PHE A 181 -0.35 -8.08 -24.46
N GLU A 182 -1.40 -7.60 -25.12
CA GLU A 182 -1.46 -7.41 -26.57
C GLU A 182 -1.20 -5.94 -26.92
N ASP A 183 -0.39 -5.72 -27.97
CA ASP A 183 0.01 -4.41 -28.50
C ASP A 183 0.43 -3.36 -27.44
N PRO A 184 1.38 -3.69 -26.54
CA PRO A 184 1.73 -2.81 -25.43
C PRO A 184 2.55 -1.61 -25.90
N ASN A 185 2.28 -0.45 -25.29
CA ASN A 185 3.16 0.71 -25.40
C ASN A 185 4.33 0.64 -24.39
N ILE A 186 5.32 1.55 -24.52
CA ILE A 186 6.52 1.57 -23.68
C ILE A 186 6.19 1.63 -22.17
N LEU A 187 5.12 2.33 -21.77
CA LEU A 187 4.73 2.48 -20.38
C LEU A 187 4.11 1.19 -19.85
N GLU A 188 3.35 0.48 -20.67
CA GLU A 188 2.80 -0.82 -20.32
C GLU A 188 3.91 -1.86 -20.17
N ILE A 189 4.97 -1.79 -20.98
CA ILE A 189 6.17 -2.63 -20.84
C ILE A 189 6.91 -2.34 -19.52
N ILE A 190 7.11 -1.06 -19.18
CA ILE A 190 7.75 -0.66 -17.91
C ILE A 190 6.91 -1.14 -16.72
N LYS A 191 5.61 -0.88 -16.72
CA LYS A 191 4.68 -1.33 -15.67
C LYS A 191 4.68 -2.86 -15.55
N ARG A 192 4.67 -3.59 -16.66
CA ARG A 192 4.71 -5.06 -16.65
C ARG A 192 6.02 -5.58 -16.05
N SER A 193 7.15 -4.95 -16.36
CA SER A 193 8.46 -5.29 -15.79
C SER A 193 8.50 -5.08 -14.27
N ASP A 194 7.95 -3.97 -13.79
CA ASP A 194 7.83 -3.65 -12.36
C ASP A 194 6.95 -4.69 -11.63
N ILE A 195 5.77 -4.99 -12.19
CA ILE A 195 4.85 -6.00 -11.64
C ILE A 195 5.55 -7.36 -11.53
N ILE A 196 6.24 -7.82 -12.58
CA ILE A 196 6.94 -9.11 -12.57
C ILE A 196 8.02 -9.14 -11.47
N THR A 197 8.80 -8.06 -11.36
CA THR A 197 9.87 -7.95 -10.35
C THR A 197 9.29 -7.95 -8.95
N SER A 198 8.25 -7.14 -8.71
CA SER A 198 7.53 -7.07 -7.43
C SER A 198 6.93 -8.43 -7.04
N LEU A 199 6.25 -9.13 -7.96
CA LEU A 199 5.67 -10.45 -7.68
C LEU A 199 6.75 -11.49 -7.36
N ARG A 200 7.90 -11.48 -8.05
CA ARG A 200 9.00 -12.39 -7.74
C ARG A 200 9.59 -12.12 -6.35
N LEU A 201 9.75 -10.85 -5.99
CA LEU A 201 10.22 -10.45 -4.67
C LEU A 201 9.25 -10.88 -3.57
N LYS A 202 7.94 -10.62 -3.75
CA LYS A 202 6.88 -11.06 -2.83
C LYS A 202 6.89 -12.58 -2.64
N SER A 203 6.94 -13.34 -3.74
CA SER A 203 6.99 -14.80 -3.69
C SER A 203 8.19 -15.30 -2.89
N ARG A 204 9.38 -14.73 -3.14
CA ARG A 204 10.61 -15.05 -2.41
C ARG A 204 10.47 -14.76 -0.91
N LEU A 205 10.03 -13.55 -0.54
CA LEU A 205 9.91 -13.12 0.85
C LEU A 205 8.83 -13.91 1.60
N ALA A 206 7.69 -14.18 0.96
CA ALA A 206 6.63 -15.00 1.53
C ALA A 206 7.09 -16.44 1.80
N ALA A 207 7.91 -17.00 0.92
CA ALA A 207 8.45 -18.36 1.08
C ALA A 207 9.41 -18.49 2.28
N GLU A 208 9.82 -17.38 2.92
CA GLU A 208 10.57 -17.44 4.17
C GLU A 208 9.70 -17.75 5.39
N ALA A 209 8.37 -17.62 5.27
CA ALA A 209 7.45 -17.95 6.36
C ALA A 209 7.17 -19.46 6.45
N ASP A 210 6.83 -19.95 7.64
CA ASP A 210 6.45 -21.35 7.86
C ASP A 210 5.13 -21.69 7.16
N PHE A 211 4.17 -20.75 7.18
CA PHE A 211 2.92 -20.85 6.46
C PHE A 211 2.62 -19.59 5.65
N VAL A 212 2.06 -19.78 4.45
CA VAL A 212 1.62 -18.67 3.60
C VAL A 212 0.13 -18.82 3.30
N ILE A 213 -0.64 -17.83 3.71
CA ILE A 213 -2.07 -17.71 3.40
C ILE A 213 -2.21 -16.78 2.20
N ARG A 214 -2.85 -17.27 1.13
CA ARG A 214 -3.17 -16.50 -0.08
C ARG A 214 -4.68 -16.46 -0.27
N PRO A 215 -5.38 -15.43 0.24
CA PRO A 215 -6.82 -15.32 0.03
C PRO A 215 -7.12 -15.08 -1.46
N ASP A 216 -8.23 -15.63 -1.94
CA ASP A 216 -8.72 -15.29 -3.27
C ASP A 216 -9.30 -13.86 -3.26
N VAL A 217 -8.60 -12.94 -3.90
CA VAL A 217 -9.00 -11.53 -3.99
C VAL A 217 -9.93 -11.26 -5.18
N VAL A 218 -10.46 -12.30 -5.85
CA VAL A 218 -11.49 -12.23 -6.92
C VAL A 218 -11.13 -11.27 -8.06
N GLY A 219 -9.83 -11.05 -8.28
CA GLY A 219 -9.32 -10.13 -9.29
C GLY A 219 -9.53 -8.64 -9.01
N LEU A 220 -9.91 -8.27 -7.78
CA LEU A 220 -10.04 -6.88 -7.35
C LEU A 220 -8.72 -6.12 -7.45
N HIS A 221 -8.77 -4.89 -7.95
CA HIS A 221 -7.61 -3.99 -7.93
C HIS A 221 -7.46 -3.38 -6.53
N TRP A 222 -6.24 -3.05 -6.12
CA TRP A 222 -5.93 -2.50 -4.80
C TRP A 222 -6.68 -1.20 -4.46
N SER A 223 -7.25 -0.52 -5.47
CA SER A 223 -8.01 0.71 -5.34
C SER A 223 -9.53 0.53 -5.44
N ASP A 224 -10.04 -0.69 -5.61
CA ASP A 224 -11.46 -0.97 -5.84
C ASP A 224 -12.25 -1.05 -4.51
N PHE A 225 -12.23 0.04 -3.74
CA PHE A 225 -12.91 0.13 -2.43
C PHE A 225 -14.45 0.04 -2.51
N ASP A 226 -15.05 0.20 -3.69
CA ASP A 226 -16.50 0.11 -3.89
C ASP A 226 -17.02 -1.36 -3.85
N GLN A 227 -16.13 -2.35 -3.72
CA GLN A 227 -16.46 -3.78 -3.67
C GLN A 227 -16.48 -4.33 -2.22
N PHE A 228 -16.34 -3.46 -1.23
CA PHE A 228 -16.49 -3.82 0.16
C PHE A 228 -17.99 -3.89 0.49
N ASP A 229 -18.50 -5.06 0.88
CA ASP A 229 -19.87 -5.19 1.36
C ASP A 229 -20.04 -4.26 2.57
N ILE A 230 -20.98 -3.31 2.54
CA ILE A 230 -21.26 -2.36 3.64
C ILE A 230 -22.38 -2.90 4.54
#